data_AF-A0A452IWD1-F1
#
_entry.id   AF-A0A452IWD1-F1
#
_cell.length_a   1.000
_cell.length_b   1.000
_cell.length_c   1.000
_cell.angle_alpha   90.00
_cell.angle_beta   90.00
_cell.angle_gamma   90.00
#
_symmetry.space_group_name_H-M   'P 1'
#
loop_
_entity.id
_entity.type
_entity.pdbx_description
1 polymer ?
#
loop_
_entity_poly.entity_id
_entity_poly.type
_entity_poly.pdbx_seq_one_letter_code
_entity_poly.pdbx_strand_id
1 'polypeptide(L)'
;FFFRGSGNWSGGRGFGLTYQLISKTCPLMISRYHCVFKQNAQGQWTVTDNKSLNGVWLNKERLDPLKAYPIGERDQIQLGVPLDNKETAEYEYEVIKEEWEKVSPFLAPRNDQLMGKPKGARTKRKLSLEESEASGAEGPSNSRSKRDRVSCDSEPLGRSCGRAELAKQPTENMDVKLPSPGPSVEEDKATVYSNPLNSEKATSLSHKDQKASNLAQSWTGLEMLRQTLGNIMKLKVKVEEKQTAVLRVKKSRKSGQKELRVMEQELRELQDQLCTEQEHQQQRVEQLERTFYEEQQQLLEKQQGEENLKEQLAQVLQEHRALMDELSRSKKDFEEIIQAKNKELEETKEEKEKARAQKEEVLSQMNDVLENELQCTICSEHFIEAVTLNCAHSFCSYCINEWMKRKVECPICRREIQSKTRSLVLDNCIDRMVENLNLEMKEHRLALIRERKGERWVDEV
;
A
#
# COMPACT_ATOMS: atom_id res chain seq x y z
N PHE A 1 -6.20 -19.24 -6.24
CA PHE A 1 -6.59 -17.84 -5.92
C PHE A 1 -8.03 -17.81 -5.46
N PHE A 2 -8.46 -16.80 -4.72
CA PHE A 2 -9.86 -16.66 -4.33
C PHE A 2 -10.44 -15.34 -4.82
N PHE A 3 -11.53 -15.44 -5.58
CA PHE A 3 -12.20 -14.31 -6.18
C PHE A 3 -13.50 -14.04 -5.40
N ARG A 4 -13.57 -12.89 -4.70
CA ARG A 4 -14.77 -12.48 -3.93
C ARG A 4 -15.32 -11.15 -4.43
N GLY A 5 -16.60 -11.11 -4.78
CA GLY A 5 -17.30 -9.89 -5.19
C GLY A 5 -16.79 -9.28 -6.49
N SER A 6 -17.21 -8.04 -6.77
CA SER A 6 -16.88 -7.25 -7.97
C SER A 6 -15.43 -6.71 -8.02
N GLY A 7 -14.52 -7.32 -7.26
CA GLY A 7 -13.13 -6.86 -7.15
C GLY A 7 -12.27 -7.18 -8.38
N ASN A 8 -11.29 -6.31 -8.65
CA ASN A 8 -10.21 -6.59 -9.60
C ASN A 8 -9.07 -7.32 -8.86
N TRP A 9 -8.59 -8.42 -9.42
CA TRP A 9 -7.53 -9.22 -8.81
C TRP A 9 -6.32 -9.23 -9.74
N SER A 10 -5.15 -8.95 -9.17
CA SER A 10 -3.90 -8.87 -9.92
C SER A 10 -2.91 -9.94 -9.46
N GLY A 11 -2.26 -10.60 -10.43
CA GLY A 11 -1.25 -11.62 -10.20
C GLY A 11 0.09 -11.27 -10.85
N GLY A 12 1.19 -11.56 -10.17
CA GLY A 12 2.54 -11.33 -10.68
C GLY A 12 3.59 -11.34 -9.58
N ARG A 13 4.87 -11.08 -9.91
CA ARG A 13 5.96 -11.07 -8.92
C ARG A 13 6.19 -9.71 -8.23
N GLY A 14 5.62 -8.64 -8.78
CA GLY A 14 5.80 -7.27 -8.29
C GLY A 14 5.12 -7.03 -6.94
N PHE A 15 5.57 -5.98 -6.24
CA PHE A 15 4.92 -5.49 -5.02
C PHE A 15 3.64 -4.71 -5.38
N GLY A 16 2.63 -4.78 -4.49
CA GLY A 16 1.36 -4.06 -4.67
C GLY A 16 0.29 -4.80 -5.47
N LEU A 17 0.51 -6.08 -5.77
CA LEU A 17 -0.49 -6.95 -6.41
C LEU A 17 -1.34 -7.67 -5.36
N THR A 18 -2.53 -8.12 -5.77
CA THR A 18 -3.43 -8.88 -4.90
C THR A 18 -2.83 -10.22 -4.50
N TYR A 19 -2.15 -10.88 -5.45
CA TYR A 19 -1.42 -12.11 -5.23
C TYR A 19 0.01 -12.01 -5.78
N GLN A 20 0.98 -12.08 -4.86
CA GLN A 20 2.39 -12.10 -5.21
C GLN A 20 2.87 -13.54 -5.46
N LEU A 21 3.36 -13.80 -6.66
CA LEU A 21 3.91 -15.09 -7.07
C LEU A 21 5.43 -15.03 -7.03
N ILE A 22 6.03 -15.83 -6.14
CA ILE A 22 7.48 -15.93 -5.96
C ILE A 22 7.91 -17.36 -6.25
N SER A 23 8.56 -17.56 -7.39
CA SER A 23 9.13 -18.85 -7.78
C SER A 23 10.50 -19.02 -7.12
N LYS A 24 10.77 -20.21 -6.58
CA LYS A 24 12.11 -20.57 -6.09
C LYS A 24 13.03 -21.03 -7.22
N THR A 25 12.45 -21.57 -8.29
CA THR A 25 13.17 -22.18 -9.41
C THR A 25 13.51 -21.18 -10.50
N CYS A 26 12.58 -20.33 -10.91
CA CYS A 26 12.75 -19.32 -11.95
C CYS A 26 12.02 -18.01 -11.61
N PRO A 27 12.62 -17.14 -10.77
CA PRO A 27 11.99 -15.90 -10.32
C PRO A 27 11.59 -14.93 -11.44
N LEU A 28 12.20 -15.03 -12.62
CA LEU A 28 11.92 -14.17 -13.78
C LEU A 28 10.84 -14.74 -14.72
N MET A 29 10.34 -15.96 -14.47
CA MET A 29 9.29 -16.58 -15.30
C MET A 29 7.99 -15.77 -15.27
N ILE A 30 7.68 -15.16 -14.12
CA ILE A 30 6.48 -14.36 -13.93
C ILE A 30 6.84 -12.87 -14.03
N SER A 31 6.11 -12.12 -14.87
CA SER A 31 6.26 -10.67 -14.97
C SER A 31 5.86 -9.94 -13.69
N ARG A 32 6.38 -8.72 -13.50
CA ARG A 32 6.05 -7.89 -12.32
C ARG A 32 4.55 -7.67 -12.18
N TYR A 33 3.85 -7.48 -13.30
CA TYR A 33 2.40 -7.45 -13.37
C TYR A 33 2.00 -8.37 -14.53
N HIS A 34 1.54 -9.57 -14.21
CA HIS A 34 1.46 -10.67 -15.18
C HIS A 34 0.04 -10.81 -15.74
N CYS A 35 -0.96 -10.93 -14.88
CA CYS A 35 -2.35 -11.09 -15.30
C CYS A 35 -3.32 -10.37 -14.36
N VAL A 36 -4.53 -10.16 -14.88
CA VAL A 36 -5.65 -9.54 -14.15
C VAL A 36 -6.89 -10.40 -14.31
N PHE A 37 -7.58 -10.62 -13.20
CA PHE A 37 -8.91 -11.23 -13.18
C PHE A 37 -9.94 -10.19 -12.78
N LYS A 38 -11.01 -10.08 -13.55
CA LYS A 38 -12.07 -9.09 -13.35
C LYS A 38 -13.43 -9.64 -13.77
N GLN A 39 -14.49 -9.26 -13.07
CA GLN A 39 -15.86 -9.48 -13.54
C GLN A 39 -16.25 -8.43 -14.58
N ASN A 40 -16.80 -8.89 -15.71
CA ASN A 40 -17.39 -8.02 -16.71
C ASN A 40 -18.74 -7.44 -16.23
N ALA A 41 -19.33 -6.52 -17.00
CA ALA A 41 -20.61 -5.89 -16.67
C ALA A 41 -21.79 -6.88 -16.55
N GLN A 42 -21.61 -8.11 -17.07
CA GLN A 42 -22.59 -9.20 -17.03
C GLN A 42 -22.37 -10.16 -15.85
N GLY A 43 -21.37 -9.90 -14.99
CA GLY A 43 -21.06 -10.72 -13.81
C GLY A 43 -20.19 -11.96 -14.08
N GLN A 44 -19.75 -12.18 -15.32
CA GLN A 44 -18.85 -13.28 -15.70
C GLN A 44 -17.40 -12.90 -15.43
N TRP A 45 -16.62 -13.85 -14.88
CA TRP A 45 -15.20 -13.67 -14.65
C TRP A 45 -14.42 -13.71 -15.96
N THR A 46 -13.43 -12.83 -16.07
CA THR A 46 -12.52 -12.76 -17.22
C THR A 46 -11.08 -12.74 -16.74
N VAL A 47 -10.20 -13.35 -17.52
CA VAL A 47 -8.73 -13.26 -17.38
C VAL A 47 -8.17 -12.38 -18.48
N THR A 48 -7.17 -11.57 -18.16
CA THR A 48 -6.48 -10.70 -19.12
C THR A 48 -4.98 -10.81 -18.91
N ASP A 49 -4.22 -11.03 -19.99
CA ASP A 49 -2.76 -10.93 -19.98
C ASP A 49 -2.34 -9.46 -19.96
N ASN A 50 -1.57 -9.06 -18.95
CA ASN A 50 -1.09 -7.69 -18.82
C ASN A 50 0.30 -7.52 -19.48
N LYS A 51 0.37 -7.85 -20.78
CA LYS A 51 1.63 -7.83 -21.56
C LYS A 51 2.76 -8.60 -20.86
N SER A 52 2.46 -9.77 -20.33
CA SER A 52 3.46 -10.60 -19.69
C SER A 52 4.52 -11.05 -20.69
N LEU A 53 5.77 -11.12 -20.24
CA LEU A 53 6.90 -11.53 -21.07
C LEU A 53 6.75 -12.97 -21.60
N ASN A 54 6.28 -13.88 -20.75
CA ASN A 54 6.17 -15.31 -21.04
C ASN A 54 4.73 -15.77 -21.35
N GLY A 55 3.78 -14.84 -21.44
CA GLY A 55 2.39 -15.09 -21.81
C GLY A 55 1.54 -15.74 -20.70
N VAL A 56 0.22 -15.60 -20.88
CA VAL A 56 -0.83 -16.32 -20.14
C VAL A 56 -1.51 -17.29 -21.09
N TRP A 57 -1.82 -18.47 -20.59
CA TRP A 57 -2.46 -19.54 -21.35
C TRP A 57 -3.78 -19.94 -20.68
N LEU A 58 -4.82 -20.12 -21.48
CA LEU A 58 -6.13 -20.61 -21.07
C LEU A 58 -6.44 -21.87 -21.86
N ASN A 59 -6.68 -23.00 -21.20
CA ASN A 59 -6.94 -24.29 -21.85
C ASN A 59 -5.91 -24.65 -22.95
N LYS A 60 -4.63 -24.37 -22.68
CA LYS A 60 -3.48 -24.55 -23.59
C LYS A 60 -3.43 -23.61 -24.80
N GLU A 61 -4.34 -22.63 -24.89
CA GLU A 61 -4.28 -21.56 -25.88
C GLU A 61 -3.66 -20.29 -25.30
N ARG A 62 -2.73 -19.67 -26.04
CA ARG A 62 -2.09 -18.43 -25.59
C ARG A 62 -3.04 -17.25 -25.76
N LEU A 63 -3.20 -16.47 -24.71
CA LEU A 63 -4.04 -15.27 -24.74
C LEU A 63 -3.35 -14.11 -25.45
N ASP A 64 -4.14 -13.31 -26.16
CA ASP A 64 -3.67 -12.04 -26.73
C ASP A 64 -3.44 -11.01 -25.60
N PRO A 65 -2.32 -10.25 -25.61
CA PRO A 65 -2.07 -9.21 -24.63
C PRO A 65 -3.18 -8.16 -24.58
N LEU A 66 -3.59 -7.77 -23.37
CA LEU A 66 -4.65 -6.78 -23.05
C LEU A 66 -6.08 -7.15 -23.47
N LYS A 67 -6.32 -8.34 -24.00
CA LYS A 67 -7.66 -8.81 -24.34
C LYS A 67 -8.25 -9.65 -23.20
N ALA A 68 -9.50 -9.38 -22.87
CA ALA A 68 -10.21 -10.09 -21.79
C ALA A 68 -10.90 -11.34 -22.34
N TYR A 69 -10.63 -12.49 -21.70
CA TYR A 69 -11.22 -13.78 -22.06
C TYR A 69 -12.11 -14.26 -20.92
N PRO A 70 -13.36 -14.67 -21.20
CA PRO A 70 -14.24 -15.24 -20.18
C PRO A 70 -13.68 -16.57 -19.68
N ILE A 71 -13.80 -16.80 -18.38
CA ILE A 71 -13.42 -18.07 -17.73
C ILE A 71 -14.64 -18.72 -17.09
N GLY A 72 -14.76 -20.04 -17.27
CA GLY A 72 -15.77 -20.92 -16.72
C GLY A 72 -15.19 -21.91 -15.71
N GLU A 73 -16.07 -22.68 -15.08
CA GLU A 73 -15.67 -23.74 -14.17
C GLU A 73 -14.97 -24.88 -14.95
N ARG A 74 -13.86 -25.39 -14.40
CA ARG A 74 -12.90 -26.35 -14.97
C ARG A 74 -11.94 -25.81 -16.04
N ASP A 75 -11.91 -24.51 -16.28
CA ASP A 75 -10.89 -23.92 -17.14
C ASP A 75 -9.51 -23.99 -16.49
N GLN A 76 -8.49 -24.29 -17.29
CA GLN A 76 -7.10 -24.34 -16.87
C GLN A 76 -6.37 -23.05 -17.27
N ILE A 77 -5.80 -22.36 -16.28
CA ILE A 77 -5.02 -21.15 -16.47
C ILE A 77 -3.57 -21.44 -16.14
N GLN A 78 -2.68 -21.20 -17.10
CA GLN A 78 -1.25 -21.33 -16.94
C GLN A 78 -0.58 -19.95 -17.06
N LEU A 79 0.33 -19.65 -16.13
CA LEU A 79 1.11 -18.41 -16.12
C LEU A 79 2.57 -18.72 -16.48
N GLY A 80 3.04 -18.20 -17.62
CA GLY A 80 4.35 -18.51 -18.17
C GLY A 80 4.39 -19.85 -18.93
N VAL A 81 5.60 -20.38 -19.09
CA VAL A 81 5.87 -21.58 -19.88
C VAL A 81 6.57 -22.67 -19.05
N PRO A 82 6.41 -23.96 -19.39
CA PRO A 82 7.21 -25.02 -18.79
C PRO A 82 8.70 -24.79 -19.00
N LEU A 83 9.51 -25.21 -18.02
CA LEU A 83 10.96 -25.24 -18.15
C LEU A 83 11.37 -26.48 -18.95
N ASP A 84 12.52 -26.46 -19.62
CA ASP A 84 12.99 -27.53 -20.52
C ASP A 84 12.98 -28.95 -19.90
N ASN A 85 13.01 -29.05 -18.57
CA ASN A 85 13.01 -30.31 -17.82
C ASN A 85 11.67 -30.64 -17.14
N LYS A 86 10.56 -29.98 -17.50
CA LYS A 86 9.23 -30.17 -16.90
C LYS A 86 8.13 -30.21 -17.96
N GLU A 87 7.16 -31.11 -17.77
CA GLU A 87 6.00 -31.25 -18.65
C GLU A 87 4.95 -30.13 -18.44
N THR A 88 4.90 -29.54 -17.24
CA THR A 88 3.95 -28.48 -16.89
C THR A 88 4.65 -27.23 -16.37
N ALA A 89 3.99 -26.08 -16.53
CA ALA A 89 4.44 -24.82 -15.96
C ALA A 89 4.36 -24.87 -14.43
N GLU A 90 5.21 -24.09 -13.75
CA GLU A 90 5.20 -24.01 -12.28
C GLU A 90 3.88 -23.46 -11.71
N TYR A 91 3.18 -22.63 -12.49
CA TYR A 91 1.95 -21.96 -12.09
C TYR A 91 0.82 -22.33 -13.02
N GLU A 92 0.14 -23.43 -12.67
CA GLU A 92 -1.07 -23.92 -13.33
C GLU A 92 -2.22 -23.92 -12.31
N TYR A 93 -3.39 -23.45 -12.75
CA TYR A 93 -4.56 -23.26 -11.89
C TYR A 93 -5.80 -23.79 -12.59
N GLU A 94 -6.68 -24.45 -11.85
CA GLU A 94 -8.02 -24.81 -12.31
C GLU A 94 -9.06 -23.86 -11.70
N VAL A 95 -10.01 -23.40 -12.51
CA VAL A 95 -11.11 -22.56 -12.06
C VAL A 95 -12.19 -23.43 -11.44
N ILE A 96 -12.35 -23.38 -10.12
CA ILE A 96 -13.38 -24.13 -9.39
C ILE A 96 -14.36 -23.19 -8.68
N LYS A 97 -15.61 -23.62 -8.52
CA LYS A 97 -16.60 -22.91 -7.72
C LYS A 97 -16.93 -23.71 -6.46
N GLU A 98 -16.31 -23.35 -5.35
CA GLU A 98 -16.49 -24.03 -4.06
C GLU A 98 -16.92 -23.09 -2.92
N GLU A 99 -17.46 -23.68 -1.86
CA GLU A 99 -17.83 -22.97 -0.63
C GLU A 99 -16.59 -22.50 0.14
N TRP A 100 -16.70 -21.33 0.77
CA TRP A 100 -15.58 -20.69 1.48
C TRP A 100 -14.90 -21.61 2.50
N GLU A 101 -15.68 -22.40 3.24
CA GLU A 101 -15.18 -23.27 4.31
C GLU A 101 -14.18 -24.31 3.78
N LYS A 102 -14.38 -24.81 2.55
CA LYS A 102 -13.50 -25.80 1.92
C LYS A 102 -12.20 -25.20 1.39
N VAL A 103 -12.25 -23.95 0.92
CA VAL A 103 -11.10 -23.30 0.25
C VAL A 103 -10.25 -22.49 1.23
N SER A 104 -10.83 -21.99 2.32
CA SER A 104 -10.16 -21.09 3.27
C SER A 104 -8.81 -21.58 3.83
N PRO A 105 -8.59 -22.88 4.11
CA PRO A 105 -7.30 -23.37 4.62
C PRO A 105 -6.18 -23.35 3.57
N PHE A 106 -6.53 -23.35 2.28
CA PHE A 106 -5.59 -23.51 1.16
C PHE A 106 -5.30 -22.20 0.42
N LEU A 107 -5.76 -21.06 0.97
CA LEU A 107 -5.59 -19.77 0.32
C LEU A 107 -4.13 -19.30 0.36
N ALA A 108 -3.65 -18.88 -0.81
CA ALA A 108 -2.40 -18.13 -0.89
C ALA A 108 -2.50 -16.85 -0.05
N PRO A 109 -1.48 -16.52 0.76
CA PRO A 109 -1.48 -15.31 1.57
C PRO A 109 -1.68 -14.09 0.67
N ARG A 110 -2.65 -13.25 1.00
CA ARG A 110 -2.81 -11.95 0.33
C ARG A 110 -1.63 -11.07 0.73
N ASN A 111 -1.18 -10.24 -0.20
CA ASN A 111 -0.03 -9.36 0.02
C ASN A 111 -0.22 -8.45 1.26
N ASP A 112 -1.46 -8.09 1.58
CA ASP A 112 -1.83 -7.31 2.77
C ASP A 112 -1.58 -8.03 4.11
N GLN A 113 -1.44 -9.36 4.11
CA GLN A 113 -1.20 -10.18 5.31
C GLN A 113 0.28 -10.47 5.58
N LEU A 114 1.19 -10.02 4.70
CA LEU A 114 2.64 -10.27 4.80
C LEU A 114 3.42 -9.12 5.49
N MET A 115 2.74 -8.15 6.07
CA MET A 115 3.35 -7.00 6.79
C MET A 115 3.46 -7.24 8.32
N GLY A 116 3.74 -8.48 8.74
CA GLY A 116 3.67 -8.87 10.15
C GLY A 116 4.80 -9.77 10.68
N LYS A 117 5.99 -9.80 10.05
CA LYS A 117 7.17 -10.47 10.65
C LYS A 117 8.47 -9.71 10.36
N PRO A 118 9.23 -9.25 11.37
CA PRO A 118 10.53 -8.64 11.15
C PRO A 118 11.55 -9.74 10.85
N LYS A 119 12.26 -9.65 9.73
CA LYS A 119 13.42 -10.52 9.45
C LYS A 119 14.71 -9.71 9.47
N GLY A 120 15.57 -10.14 10.39
CA GLY A 120 16.84 -9.55 10.81
C GLY A 120 17.79 -9.14 9.70
N ALA A 121 18.62 -8.16 10.09
CA ALA A 121 19.77 -7.66 9.39
C ALA A 121 20.66 -8.79 8.82
N ARG A 122 20.96 -8.72 7.52
CA ARG A 122 22.05 -9.50 6.92
C ARG A 122 23.28 -8.61 6.77
N THR A 123 24.30 -9.00 7.50
CA THR A 123 25.65 -8.42 7.54
C THR A 123 26.31 -8.46 6.17
N LYS A 124 26.94 -7.35 5.79
CA LYS A 124 27.79 -7.19 4.60
C LYS A 124 28.96 -8.18 4.64
N ARG A 125 29.20 -8.95 3.57
CA ARG A 125 30.47 -9.64 3.36
C ARG A 125 31.44 -8.74 2.60
N LYS A 126 32.65 -8.62 3.15
CA LYS A 126 33.86 -8.08 2.53
C LYS A 126 34.27 -8.96 1.35
N LEU A 127 34.67 -8.29 0.26
CA LEU A 127 35.51 -8.84 -0.80
C LEU A 127 36.92 -9.12 -0.24
N SER A 128 37.47 -10.28 -0.56
CA SER A 128 38.92 -10.53 -0.52
C SER A 128 39.38 -11.02 -1.89
N LEU A 129 40.54 -10.49 -2.23
CA LEU A 129 41.30 -10.51 -3.47
C LEU A 129 42.22 -11.75 -3.52
N GLU A 130 42.38 -12.32 -4.71
CA GLU A 130 43.60 -12.95 -5.31
C GLU A 130 43.45 -14.33 -5.98
N GLU A 131 44.00 -14.34 -7.22
CA GLU A 131 44.69 -15.40 -7.97
C GLU A 131 43.92 -16.67 -8.40
N SER A 132 44.17 -17.34 -9.53
CA SER A 132 44.78 -17.09 -10.85
C SER A 132 44.66 -18.42 -11.63
N GLU A 133 44.52 -18.36 -12.97
CA GLU A 133 44.85 -19.43 -13.97
C GLU A 133 43.96 -20.72 -14.00
N ALA A 134 43.63 -21.41 -15.11
CA ALA A 134 44.03 -21.39 -16.52
C ALA A 134 42.98 -22.10 -17.43
N SER A 135 43.04 -21.77 -18.74
CA SER A 135 42.74 -22.60 -19.94
C SER A 135 41.28 -23.06 -20.21
N GLY A 136 40.75 -23.08 -21.43
CA GLY A 136 41.26 -22.76 -22.77
C GLY A 136 40.28 -23.28 -23.84
N ALA A 137 40.13 -22.52 -24.94
CA ALA A 137 39.76 -22.94 -26.31
C ALA A 137 38.32 -23.51 -26.54
N GLU A 138 37.56 -23.31 -27.63
CA GLU A 138 37.73 -22.82 -29.01
C GLU A 138 36.40 -22.18 -29.52
N GLY A 139 36.47 -21.27 -30.50
CA GLY A 139 35.31 -20.65 -31.20
C GLY A 139 34.70 -21.54 -32.32
N PRO A 140 34.04 -21.01 -33.39
CA PRO A 140 33.72 -19.61 -33.69
C PRO A 140 32.29 -19.33 -34.25
N SER A 141 31.95 -18.03 -34.32
CA SER A 141 31.22 -17.33 -35.40
C SER A 141 29.86 -17.82 -35.91
N ASN A 142 28.81 -16.99 -35.77
CA ASN A 142 28.34 -16.15 -36.87
C ASN A 142 27.13 -15.28 -36.45
N SER A 143 27.40 -13.99 -36.47
CA SER A 143 26.44 -12.89 -36.55
C SER A 143 25.51 -13.00 -37.76
N ARG A 144 24.21 -12.73 -37.57
CA ARG A 144 23.41 -11.99 -38.55
C ARG A 144 22.49 -11.00 -37.84
N SER A 145 22.87 -9.73 -37.95
CA SER A 145 22.06 -8.55 -37.74
C SER A 145 21.35 -8.17 -39.06
N LYS A 146 20.14 -7.62 -38.95
CA LYS A 146 19.50 -6.61 -39.82
C LYS A 146 18.23 -6.17 -39.05
N ARG A 147 18.12 -4.90 -38.58
CA ARG A 147 17.78 -3.65 -39.32
C ARG A 147 16.51 -3.83 -40.15
N ASP A 148 15.54 -2.94 -40.23
CA ASP A 148 15.18 -1.63 -39.69
C ASP A 148 13.74 -1.40 -40.20
N ARG A 149 12.96 -0.51 -39.57
CA ARG A 149 12.09 0.45 -40.30
C ARG A 149 11.34 1.33 -39.31
N VAL A 150 11.91 2.51 -39.08
CA VAL A 150 11.15 3.72 -38.79
C VAL A 150 11.05 4.47 -40.12
N SER A 151 9.82 4.82 -40.51
CA SER A 151 9.54 5.79 -41.56
C SER A 151 8.70 6.88 -40.91
N CYS A 152 9.23 8.10 -40.93
CA CYS A 152 8.45 9.31 -40.75
C CYS A 152 8.02 9.76 -42.13
N ASP A 153 6.74 10.07 -42.30
CA ASP A 153 6.29 11.02 -43.30
C ASP A 153 5.29 11.98 -42.65
N SER A 154 5.37 13.22 -43.11
CA SER A 154 4.82 14.43 -42.52
C SER A 154 3.44 14.73 -43.08
N GLU A 155 2.54 15.32 -42.28
CA GLU A 155 1.67 16.42 -42.72
C GLU A 155 1.08 17.22 -41.54
N PRO A 156 0.79 18.52 -41.71
CA PRO A 156 0.56 19.46 -40.62
C PRO A 156 -0.92 19.84 -40.48
N LEU A 157 -1.45 19.84 -39.25
CA LEU A 157 -2.75 20.44 -38.94
C LEU A 157 -2.65 21.31 -37.70
N GLY A 158 -2.60 22.62 -37.94
CA GLY A 158 -2.86 23.63 -36.94
C GLY A 158 -4.32 23.70 -36.55
N ARG A 159 -4.60 24.11 -35.31
CA ARG A 159 -5.79 24.88 -34.92
C ARG A 159 -5.60 25.47 -33.52
N SER A 160 -5.20 26.74 -33.54
CA SER A 160 -5.73 27.87 -32.77
C SER A 160 -6.47 27.59 -31.45
N CYS A 161 -5.89 28.13 -30.37
CA CYS A 161 -6.58 28.52 -29.15
C CYS A 161 -7.56 29.67 -29.48
N GLY A 162 -8.85 29.45 -29.23
CA GLY A 162 -9.90 30.45 -29.43
C GLY A 162 -9.88 31.50 -28.33
N ARG A 163 -9.49 32.71 -28.71
CA ARG A 163 -9.76 33.96 -28.00
C ARG A 163 -11.23 34.32 -28.18
N ALA A 164 -11.95 34.58 -27.09
CA ALA A 164 -13.16 35.38 -27.09
C ALA A 164 -12.93 36.58 -26.17
N GLU A 165 -12.69 37.73 -26.79
CA GLU A 165 -12.83 39.04 -26.15
C GLU A 165 -14.26 39.52 -26.30
N LEU A 166 -14.85 40.00 -25.21
CA LEU A 166 -15.75 41.15 -25.28
C LEU A 166 -15.57 42.00 -24.02
N ALA A 167 -15.03 43.20 -24.21
CA ALA A 167 -14.83 44.22 -23.20
C ALA A 167 -15.95 45.29 -23.27
N LYS A 168 -16.25 45.89 -22.10
CA LYS A 168 -16.57 47.31 -21.80
C LYS A 168 -17.20 47.38 -20.38
N GLN A 169 -16.41 47.65 -19.33
CA GLN A 169 -16.11 48.95 -18.66
C GLN A 169 -17.15 49.37 -17.57
N PRO A 170 -16.85 50.26 -16.59
CA PRO A 170 -15.76 50.28 -15.59
C PRO A 170 -16.24 50.77 -14.17
N THR A 171 -15.28 51.10 -13.26
CA THR A 171 -15.39 51.87 -11.97
C THR A 171 -15.98 51.12 -10.75
N GLU A 172 -15.51 51.22 -9.51
CA GLU A 172 -14.80 52.28 -8.78
C GLU A 172 -14.17 51.74 -7.45
N ASN A 173 -13.29 52.54 -6.85
CA ASN A 173 -12.39 52.25 -5.72
C ASN A 173 -13.07 52.10 -4.34
N MET A 174 -12.35 51.52 -3.35
CA MET A 174 -11.94 52.17 -2.08
C MET A 174 -11.47 51.17 -1.01
N ASP A 175 -10.20 51.31 -0.61
CA ASP A 175 -9.67 51.00 0.72
C ASP A 175 -10.37 51.87 1.79
N VAL A 176 -10.49 51.39 3.04
CA VAL A 176 -10.20 52.13 4.30
C VAL A 176 -10.45 51.23 5.54
N LYS A 177 -9.35 50.87 6.21
CA LYS A 177 -8.98 51.07 7.63
C LYS A 177 -10.01 50.86 8.78
N LEU A 178 -9.55 50.02 9.73
CA LEU A 178 -9.99 49.76 11.12
C LEU A 178 -10.24 50.99 12.01
N PRO A 179 -10.89 50.79 13.17
CA PRO A 179 -10.15 50.98 14.44
C PRO A 179 -10.42 49.95 15.55
N SER A 180 -9.41 49.78 16.42
CA SER A 180 -9.41 49.14 17.75
C SER A 180 -9.86 50.14 18.84
N PRO A 181 -10.10 49.74 20.12
CA PRO A 181 -9.03 49.40 21.09
C PRO A 181 -9.34 48.23 22.08
N GLY A 182 -8.28 47.64 22.66
CA GLY A 182 -8.28 46.51 23.63
C GLY A 182 -8.52 46.90 25.11
N PRO A 183 -7.99 46.18 26.16
CA PRO A 183 -6.95 45.12 26.13
C PRO A 183 -7.15 43.88 27.08
N SER A 184 -6.24 42.90 26.93
CA SER A 184 -5.69 41.92 27.93
C SER A 184 -6.59 40.72 28.33
N VAL A 185 -6.18 39.45 28.47
CA VAL A 185 -4.92 38.75 28.79
C VAL A 185 -4.99 37.27 28.26
N GLU A 186 -3.86 36.78 27.73
CA GLU A 186 -3.28 35.41 27.63
C GLU A 186 -3.94 34.14 27.00
N GLU A 187 -3.14 33.57 26.08
CA GLU A 187 -2.73 32.17 25.83
C GLU A 187 -3.65 31.11 25.17
N ASP A 188 -3.32 30.85 23.89
CA ASP A 188 -3.06 29.56 23.22
C ASP A 188 -4.04 28.38 23.32
N LYS A 189 -4.72 28.07 22.20
CA LYS A 189 -4.79 26.70 21.65
C LYS A 189 -5.31 26.62 20.21
N ALA A 190 -4.59 25.81 19.42
CA ALA A 190 -4.83 25.47 18.03
C ALA A 190 -6.19 24.80 17.78
N THR A 191 -6.84 25.24 16.70
CA THR A 191 -8.07 24.69 16.14
C THR A 191 -7.77 23.53 15.19
N VAL A 192 -8.22 22.32 15.50
CA VAL A 192 -8.42 21.25 14.51
C VAL A 192 -9.91 20.96 14.44
N TYR A 193 -10.46 21.25 13.27
CA TYR A 193 -11.80 20.91 12.83
C TYR A 193 -12.07 19.41 13.03
N SER A 194 -13.09 19.09 13.82
CA SER A 194 -13.77 17.80 13.81
C SER A 194 -15.22 18.05 13.46
N ASN A 195 -15.69 17.51 12.34
CA ASN A 195 -17.12 17.47 12.03
C ASN A 195 -17.82 16.44 12.91
N PRO A 196 -19.07 16.69 13.36
CA PRO A 196 -19.75 15.86 14.34
C PRO A 196 -20.39 14.63 13.69
N LEU A 197 -20.28 13.52 14.41
CA LEU A 197 -20.99 12.27 14.15
C LEU A 197 -22.46 12.45 14.52
N ASN A 198 -23.36 12.41 13.52
CA ASN A 198 -24.79 12.22 13.76
C ASN A 198 -25.06 10.73 13.99
N SER A 199 -25.42 10.38 15.23
CA SER A 199 -26.30 9.24 15.51
C SER A 199 -27.11 9.56 16.77
N GLU A 200 -28.26 10.18 16.56
CA GLU A 200 -29.33 10.23 17.54
C GLU A 200 -29.87 8.82 17.75
N LYS A 201 -29.53 8.23 18.90
CA LYS A 201 -30.45 7.38 19.66
C LYS A 201 -30.01 7.38 21.12
N ALA A 202 -30.35 8.46 21.81
CA ALA A 202 -30.41 8.48 23.25
C ALA A 202 -31.55 7.56 23.69
N THR A 203 -31.24 6.28 23.92
CA THR A 203 -32.08 5.43 24.75
C THR A 203 -31.94 5.99 26.17
N SER A 204 -32.96 6.70 26.59
CA SER A 204 -33.08 7.27 27.93
C SER A 204 -32.81 6.21 29.00
N LEU A 205 -31.96 6.59 29.95
CA LEU A 205 -31.67 5.88 31.19
C LEU A 205 -32.96 5.72 32.02
N SER A 206 -33.74 4.68 31.76
CA SER A 206 -34.91 4.31 32.57
C SER A 206 -34.57 3.70 33.95
N HIS A 207 -33.28 3.48 34.24
CA HIS A 207 -32.85 2.78 35.45
C HIS A 207 -32.90 3.63 36.74
N LYS A 208 -32.97 4.96 36.66
CA LYS A 208 -33.08 5.80 37.87
C LYS A 208 -34.50 5.80 38.45
N ASP A 209 -35.53 5.76 37.61
CA ASP A 209 -36.93 5.79 38.04
C ASP A 209 -37.38 4.46 38.66
N GLN A 210 -36.87 3.32 38.17
CA GLN A 210 -37.16 2.01 38.74
C GLN A 210 -36.59 1.85 40.17
N LYS A 211 -35.41 2.42 40.42
CA LYS A 211 -34.72 2.34 41.72
C LYS A 211 -35.36 3.23 42.77
N ALA A 212 -35.85 4.41 42.37
CA ALA A 212 -36.66 5.28 43.22
C ALA A 212 -38.01 4.64 43.58
N SER A 213 -38.63 3.91 42.65
CA SER A 213 -39.88 3.16 42.87
C SER A 213 -39.71 2.00 43.86
N ASN A 214 -38.63 1.21 43.75
CA ASN A 214 -38.36 0.10 44.68
C ASN A 214 -37.99 0.60 46.09
N LEU A 215 -37.25 1.70 46.19
CA LEU A 215 -36.92 2.32 47.48
C LEU A 215 -38.17 2.88 48.16
N ALA A 216 -39.03 3.58 47.41
CA ALA A 216 -40.31 4.09 47.92
C ALA A 216 -41.25 2.96 48.39
N GLN A 217 -41.29 1.84 47.66
CA GLN A 217 -42.06 0.64 48.05
C GLN A 217 -41.50 -0.02 49.32
N SER A 218 -40.18 -0.08 49.48
CA SER A 218 -39.50 -0.57 50.68
C SER A 218 -39.78 0.31 51.92
N TRP A 219 -39.77 1.64 51.76
CA TRP A 219 -40.12 2.59 52.82
C TRP A 219 -41.57 2.43 53.29
N THR A 220 -42.54 2.24 52.38
CA THR A 220 -43.92 1.92 52.75
C THR A 220 -44.05 0.56 53.45
N GLY A 221 -43.23 -0.43 53.09
CA GLY A 221 -43.21 -1.74 53.74
C GLY A 221 -42.71 -1.69 55.18
N LEU A 222 -41.66 -0.90 55.44
CA LEU A 222 -41.06 -0.70 56.76
C LEU A 222 -41.98 0.09 57.70
N GLU A 223 -42.69 1.09 57.17
CA GLU A 223 -43.67 1.85 57.95
C GLU A 223 -44.92 1.02 58.28
N MET A 224 -45.38 0.19 57.35
CA MET A 224 -46.44 -0.80 57.61
C MET A 224 -46.01 -1.83 58.65
N LEU A 225 -44.74 -2.26 58.66
CA LEU A 225 -44.19 -3.17 59.67
C LEU A 225 -44.22 -2.52 61.06
N ARG A 226 -43.79 -1.25 61.16
CA ARG A 226 -43.82 -0.44 62.39
C ARG A 226 -45.26 -0.32 62.95
N GLN A 227 -46.21 0.00 62.08
CA GLN A 227 -47.62 0.11 62.43
C GLN A 227 -48.17 -1.24 62.93
N THR A 228 -47.79 -2.34 62.28
CA THR A 228 -48.28 -3.68 62.61
C THR A 228 -47.69 -4.19 63.94
N LEU A 229 -46.40 -3.96 64.21
CA LEU A 229 -45.78 -4.23 65.52
C LEU A 229 -46.48 -3.46 66.66
N GLY A 230 -46.87 -2.21 66.40
CA GLY A 230 -47.67 -1.42 67.34
C GLY A 230 -49.06 -2.01 67.61
N ASN A 231 -49.68 -2.64 66.62
CA ASN A 231 -50.97 -3.32 66.76
C ASN A 231 -50.85 -4.65 67.52
N ILE A 232 -49.77 -5.41 67.28
CA ILE A 232 -49.46 -6.66 68.01
C ILE A 232 -49.23 -6.38 69.49
N MET A 233 -48.49 -5.32 69.84
CA MET A 233 -48.32 -4.90 71.23
C MET A 233 -49.66 -4.60 71.91
N LYS A 234 -50.57 -3.90 71.22
CA LYS A 234 -51.92 -3.62 71.74
C LYS A 234 -52.75 -4.89 71.90
N LEU A 235 -52.64 -5.84 70.97
CA LEU A 235 -53.35 -7.12 71.03
C LEU A 235 -52.85 -7.99 72.20
N LYS A 236 -51.53 -7.99 72.45
CA LYS A 236 -50.90 -8.66 73.59
C LYS A 236 -51.42 -8.13 74.93
N VAL A 237 -51.53 -6.81 75.09
CA VAL A 237 -52.13 -6.20 76.28
C VAL A 237 -53.59 -6.62 76.47
N LYS A 238 -54.39 -6.66 75.40
CA LYS A 238 -55.79 -7.12 75.45
C LYS A 238 -55.92 -8.59 75.86
N VAL A 239 -55.01 -9.46 75.39
CA VAL A 239 -54.95 -10.87 75.81
C VAL A 239 -54.64 -10.97 77.31
N GLU A 240 -53.65 -10.23 77.81
CA GLU A 240 -53.29 -10.21 79.23
C GLU A 240 -54.43 -9.71 80.13
N GLU A 241 -55.14 -8.66 79.72
CA GLU A 241 -56.32 -8.12 80.42
C GLU A 241 -57.47 -9.13 80.50
N LYS A 242 -57.80 -9.78 79.36
CA LYS A 242 -58.84 -10.81 79.28
C LYS A 242 -58.45 -12.06 80.07
N GLN A 243 -57.17 -12.44 80.08
CA GLN A 243 -56.66 -13.59 80.83
C GLN A 243 -56.80 -13.35 82.34
N THR A 244 -56.53 -12.12 82.77
CA THR A 244 -56.75 -11.66 84.15
C THR A 244 -58.25 -11.60 84.50
N ALA A 245 -59.13 -11.23 83.56
CA ALA A 245 -60.57 -11.22 83.74
C ALA A 245 -61.16 -12.63 83.89
N VAL A 246 -60.75 -13.58 83.04
CA VAL A 246 -61.16 -15.00 83.14
C VAL A 246 -60.70 -15.63 84.44
N LEU A 247 -59.47 -15.35 84.89
CA LEU A 247 -58.96 -15.79 86.19
C LEU A 247 -59.76 -15.21 87.37
N ARG A 248 -60.25 -13.97 87.27
CA ARG A 248 -61.11 -13.34 88.29
C ARG A 248 -62.49 -13.97 88.36
N VAL A 249 -63.14 -14.25 87.23
CA VAL A 249 -64.46 -14.90 87.19
C VAL A 249 -64.38 -16.36 87.65
N LYS A 250 -63.30 -17.09 87.31
CA LYS A 250 -63.05 -18.47 87.76
C LYS A 250 -62.91 -18.61 89.28
N LYS A 251 -62.52 -17.53 89.99
CA LYS A 251 -62.45 -17.47 91.45
C LYS A 251 -63.80 -17.13 92.13
N SER A 252 -64.79 -16.62 91.40
CA SER A 252 -66.12 -16.28 91.93
C SER A 252 -67.12 -17.43 91.70
N ARG A 253 -67.64 -18.05 92.77
CA ARG A 253 -68.49 -19.26 92.71
C ARG A 253 -69.98 -19.03 92.41
N LYS A 254 -70.39 -17.87 91.88
CA LYS A 254 -71.81 -17.53 91.63
C LYS A 254 -72.03 -17.00 90.20
N SER A 255 -72.97 -17.63 89.49
CA SER A 255 -73.49 -17.32 88.14
C SER A 255 -72.59 -17.67 86.93
N GLY A 256 -73.17 -18.30 85.91
CA GLY A 256 -72.69 -18.21 84.51
C GLY A 256 -71.69 -19.24 83.97
N GLN A 257 -71.90 -20.56 84.13
CA GLN A 257 -71.02 -21.58 83.50
C GLN A 257 -70.92 -21.45 81.96
N LYS A 258 -71.93 -20.84 81.32
CA LYS A 258 -71.94 -20.50 79.88
C LYS A 258 -71.09 -19.26 79.57
N GLU A 259 -71.15 -18.21 80.38
CA GLU A 259 -70.38 -16.96 80.19
C GLU A 259 -68.87 -17.19 80.36
N LEU A 260 -68.47 -18.03 81.31
CA LEU A 260 -67.07 -18.44 81.48
C LEU A 260 -66.54 -19.18 80.24
N ARG A 261 -67.34 -20.08 79.63
CA ARG A 261 -66.96 -20.79 78.40
C ARG A 261 -66.80 -19.86 77.22
N VAL A 262 -67.68 -18.87 77.07
CA VAL A 262 -67.58 -17.86 76.00
C VAL A 262 -66.31 -17.03 76.17
N MET A 263 -65.98 -16.56 77.39
CA MET A 263 -64.74 -15.81 77.62
C MET A 263 -63.47 -16.68 77.48
N GLU A 264 -63.52 -17.97 77.84
CA GLU A 264 -62.41 -18.91 77.61
C GLU A 264 -62.23 -19.26 76.12
N GLN A 265 -63.27 -19.11 75.30
CA GLN A 265 -63.21 -19.27 73.85
C GLN A 265 -62.66 -18.01 73.18
N GLU A 266 -63.16 -16.82 73.55
CA GLU A 266 -62.63 -15.53 73.08
C GLU A 266 -61.13 -15.37 73.38
N LEU A 267 -60.69 -15.85 74.55
CA LEU A 267 -59.27 -15.83 74.91
C LEU A 267 -58.40 -16.72 74.02
N ARG A 268 -58.89 -17.90 73.66
CA ARG A 268 -58.20 -18.81 72.75
C ARG A 268 -58.11 -18.20 71.36
N GLU A 269 -59.20 -17.62 70.87
CA GLU A 269 -59.23 -16.95 69.57
C GLU A 269 -58.25 -15.76 69.52
N LEU A 270 -58.16 -14.96 70.59
CA LEU A 270 -57.18 -13.87 70.67
C LEU A 270 -55.72 -14.35 70.79
N GLN A 271 -55.48 -15.47 71.49
CA GLN A 271 -54.15 -16.09 71.58
C GLN A 271 -53.69 -16.65 70.22
N ASP A 272 -54.60 -17.32 69.50
CA ASP A 272 -54.32 -17.86 68.16
C ASP A 272 -54.08 -16.71 67.16
N GLN A 273 -54.86 -15.63 67.22
CA GLN A 273 -54.64 -14.41 66.43
C GLN A 273 -53.28 -13.76 66.72
N LEU A 274 -52.88 -13.66 67.99
CA LEU A 274 -51.58 -13.12 68.36
C LEU A 274 -50.43 -14.00 67.86
N CYS A 275 -50.57 -15.33 67.96
CA CYS A 275 -49.56 -16.29 67.51
C CYS A 275 -49.38 -16.23 65.98
N THR A 276 -50.48 -16.30 65.23
CA THR A 276 -50.48 -16.22 63.77
C THR A 276 -49.96 -14.89 63.24
N GLU A 277 -50.33 -13.76 63.86
CA GLU A 277 -49.81 -12.45 63.48
C GLU A 277 -48.31 -12.33 63.80
N GLN A 278 -47.84 -12.89 64.92
CA GLN A 278 -46.42 -12.90 65.27
C GLN A 278 -45.58 -13.75 64.31
N GLU A 279 -46.06 -14.94 63.95
CA GLU A 279 -45.41 -15.80 62.94
C GLU A 279 -45.39 -15.13 61.56
N HIS A 280 -46.49 -14.47 61.17
CA HIS A 280 -46.56 -13.74 59.92
C HIS A 280 -45.57 -12.57 59.87
N GLN A 281 -45.40 -11.82 60.96
CA GLN A 281 -44.39 -10.76 61.03
C GLN A 281 -42.96 -11.32 61.00
N GLN A 282 -42.70 -12.43 61.70
CA GLN A 282 -41.39 -13.07 61.69
C GLN A 282 -41.00 -13.50 60.26
N GLN A 283 -41.93 -14.12 59.52
CA GLN A 283 -41.71 -14.48 58.12
C GLN A 283 -41.47 -13.27 57.21
N ARG A 284 -42.17 -12.14 57.45
CA ARG A 284 -41.96 -10.90 56.70
C ARG A 284 -40.58 -10.29 56.95
N VAL A 285 -40.10 -10.34 58.20
CA VAL A 285 -38.74 -9.88 58.55
C VAL A 285 -37.69 -10.76 57.89
N GLU A 286 -37.83 -12.08 57.99
CA GLU A 286 -36.91 -13.03 57.34
C GLU A 286 -36.90 -12.89 55.81
N GLN A 287 -38.05 -12.58 55.20
CA GLN A 287 -38.12 -12.29 53.76
C GLN A 287 -37.38 -10.99 53.42
N LEU A 288 -37.54 -9.93 54.21
CA LEU A 288 -36.85 -8.66 54.01
C LEU A 288 -35.33 -8.80 54.16
N GLU A 289 -34.87 -9.52 55.19
CA GLU A 289 -33.45 -9.79 55.42
C GLU A 289 -32.83 -10.54 54.23
N ARG A 290 -33.55 -11.54 53.69
CA ARG A 290 -33.13 -12.28 52.49
C ARG A 290 -33.01 -11.36 51.27
N THR A 291 -34.03 -10.53 51.01
CA THR A 291 -33.99 -9.60 49.88
C THR A 291 -32.88 -8.56 50.01
N PHE A 292 -32.60 -8.08 51.23
CA PHE A 292 -31.51 -7.13 51.47
C PHE A 292 -30.15 -7.76 51.19
N TYR A 293 -29.93 -9.00 51.61
CA TYR A 293 -28.69 -9.72 51.33
C TYR A 293 -28.50 -9.98 49.83
N GLU A 294 -29.56 -10.39 49.13
CA GLU A 294 -29.58 -10.57 47.67
C GLU A 294 -29.28 -9.25 46.93
N GLU A 295 -29.91 -8.14 47.32
CA GLU A 295 -29.65 -6.81 46.73
C GLU A 295 -28.22 -6.32 46.99
N GLN A 296 -27.69 -6.56 48.20
CA GLN A 296 -26.30 -6.20 48.54
C GLN A 296 -25.31 -6.99 47.68
N GLN A 297 -25.55 -8.29 47.48
CA GLN A 297 -24.71 -9.14 46.65
C GLN A 297 -24.77 -8.72 45.17
N GLN A 298 -25.96 -8.42 44.64
CA GLN A 298 -26.11 -7.90 43.27
C GLN A 298 -25.38 -6.57 43.06
N LEU A 299 -25.38 -5.67 44.05
CA LEU A 299 -24.65 -4.41 43.98
C LEU A 299 -23.14 -4.63 43.91
N LEU A 300 -22.62 -5.57 44.71
CA LEU A 300 -21.19 -5.92 44.73
C LEU A 300 -20.76 -6.54 43.40
N GLU A 301 -21.54 -7.49 42.88
CA GLU A 301 -21.29 -8.10 41.56
C GLU A 301 -21.32 -7.06 40.43
N LYS A 302 -22.25 -6.10 40.49
CA LYS A 302 -22.33 -5.01 39.52
C LYS A 302 -21.13 -4.06 39.60
N GLN A 303 -20.66 -3.74 40.81
CA GLN A 303 -19.44 -2.93 40.99
C GLN A 303 -18.22 -3.65 40.44
N GLN A 304 -18.06 -4.94 40.74
CA GLN A 304 -16.97 -5.75 40.20
C GLN A 304 -17.01 -5.83 38.67
N GLY A 305 -18.20 -5.97 38.08
CA GLY A 305 -18.39 -5.93 36.64
C GLY A 305 -17.98 -4.59 36.02
N GLU A 306 -18.31 -3.47 36.66
CA GLU A 306 -17.93 -2.13 36.21
C GLU A 306 -16.40 -1.91 36.29
N GLU A 307 -15.76 -2.37 37.36
CA GLU A 307 -14.30 -2.32 37.52
C GLU A 307 -13.59 -3.17 36.46
N ASN A 308 -14.05 -4.40 36.23
CA ASN A 308 -13.52 -5.25 35.15
C ASN A 308 -13.66 -4.59 33.77
N LEU A 309 -14.79 -3.96 33.47
CA LEU A 309 -14.94 -3.22 32.21
C LEU A 309 -13.99 -2.02 32.11
N LYS A 310 -13.77 -1.29 33.21
CA LYS A 310 -12.82 -0.16 33.25
C LYS A 310 -11.40 -0.64 33.02
N GLU A 311 -11.01 -1.76 33.63
CA GLU A 311 -9.68 -2.35 33.45
C GLU A 311 -9.48 -2.84 32.01
N GLN A 312 -10.46 -3.53 31.42
CA GLN A 312 -10.42 -3.93 30.01
C GLN A 312 -10.31 -2.71 29.07
N LEU A 313 -11.07 -1.65 29.33
CA LEU A 313 -10.98 -0.42 28.53
C LEU A 313 -9.59 0.24 28.66
N ALA A 314 -9.04 0.29 29.87
CA ALA A 314 -7.70 0.84 30.10
C ALA A 314 -6.63 0.03 29.36
N GLN A 315 -6.72 -1.31 29.40
CA GLN A 315 -5.82 -2.19 28.68
C GLN A 315 -5.90 -1.97 27.16
N VAL A 316 -7.10 -1.93 26.59
CA VAL A 316 -7.30 -1.67 25.15
C VAL A 316 -6.74 -0.32 24.74
N LEU A 317 -6.93 0.74 25.55
CA LEU A 317 -6.37 2.06 25.28
C LEU A 317 -4.84 2.06 25.36
N GLN A 318 -4.25 1.31 26.28
CA GLN A 318 -2.80 1.15 26.39
C GLN A 318 -2.22 0.41 25.18
N GLU A 319 -2.84 -0.68 24.75
CA GLU A 319 -2.46 -1.43 23.54
C GLU A 319 -2.57 -0.56 22.28
N HIS A 320 -3.67 0.18 22.13
CA HIS A 320 -3.84 1.12 21.03
C HIS A 320 -2.73 2.19 21.00
N ARG A 321 -2.35 2.74 22.17
CA ARG A 321 -1.24 3.69 22.27
C ARG A 321 0.09 3.05 21.83
N ALA A 322 0.39 1.84 22.31
CA ALA A 322 1.61 1.13 21.94
C ALA A 322 1.70 0.89 20.42
N LEU A 323 0.59 0.50 19.79
CA LEU A 323 0.50 0.31 18.34
C LEU A 323 0.72 1.62 17.58
N MET A 324 0.14 2.73 18.03
CA MET A 324 0.34 4.04 17.42
C MET A 324 1.80 4.50 17.51
N ASP A 325 2.46 4.25 18.64
CA ASP A 325 3.88 4.58 18.83
C ASP A 325 4.77 3.71 17.92
N GLU A 326 4.46 2.43 17.75
CA GLU A 326 5.18 1.54 16.83
C GLU A 326 5.00 1.96 15.37
N LEU A 327 3.78 2.32 14.98
CA LEU A 327 3.51 2.86 13.65
C LEU A 327 4.26 4.18 13.41
N SER A 328 4.31 5.06 14.42
CA SER A 328 5.06 6.31 14.34
C SER A 328 6.57 6.08 14.19
N ARG A 329 7.14 5.11 14.91
CA ARG A 329 8.55 4.71 14.74
C ARG A 329 8.81 4.17 13.34
N SER A 330 7.98 3.23 12.88
CA SER A 330 8.09 2.65 11.55
C SER A 330 7.98 3.71 10.45
N LYS A 331 7.06 4.69 10.59
CA LYS A 331 6.95 5.82 9.66
C LYS A 331 8.24 6.63 9.58
N LYS A 332 8.85 6.94 10.73
CA LYS A 332 10.12 7.68 10.79
C LYS A 332 11.26 6.89 10.12
N ASP A 333 11.35 5.59 10.37
CA ASP A 333 12.36 4.74 9.73
C ASP A 333 12.20 4.73 8.20
N PHE A 334 10.96 4.69 7.69
CA PHE A 334 10.70 4.78 6.25
C PHE A 334 11.07 6.14 5.68
N GLU A 335 10.78 7.25 6.38
CA GLU A 335 11.17 8.60 5.96
C GLU A 335 12.70 8.73 5.87
N GLU A 336 13.44 8.21 6.84
CA GLU A 336 14.92 8.20 6.83
C GLU A 336 15.48 7.39 5.66
N ILE A 337 14.90 6.22 5.37
CA ILE A 337 15.30 5.39 4.22
C ILE A 337 15.04 6.12 2.90
N ILE A 338 13.87 6.76 2.75
CA ILE A 338 13.52 7.51 1.54
C ILE A 338 14.50 8.67 1.36
N GLN A 339 14.81 9.41 2.42
CA GLN A 339 15.75 10.53 2.36
C GLN A 339 17.16 10.07 1.97
N ALA A 340 17.64 8.97 2.55
CA ALA A 340 18.95 8.40 2.20
C ALA A 340 19.00 7.96 0.73
N LYS A 341 17.93 7.31 0.23
CA LYS A 341 17.86 6.85 -1.16
C LYS A 341 17.76 8.00 -2.16
N ASN A 342 17.04 9.06 -1.83
CA ASN A 342 16.99 10.26 -2.66
C ASN A 342 18.36 10.93 -2.75
N LYS A 343 19.12 10.99 -1.64
CA LYS A 343 20.48 11.53 -1.64
C LYS A 343 21.42 10.71 -2.54
N GLU A 344 21.41 9.38 -2.40
CA GLU A 344 22.19 8.48 -3.26
C GLU A 344 21.84 8.63 -4.75
N LEU A 345 20.55 8.86 -5.05
CA LEU A 345 20.09 9.09 -6.42
C LEU A 345 20.62 10.42 -6.99
N GLU A 346 20.65 11.49 -6.20
CA GLU A 346 21.19 12.78 -6.67
C GLU A 346 22.71 12.72 -6.86
N GLU A 347 23.45 12.06 -5.96
CA GLU A 347 24.89 11.85 -6.10
C GLU A 347 25.21 11.07 -7.40
N THR A 348 24.47 9.98 -7.66
CA THR A 348 24.68 9.18 -8.90
C THR A 348 24.27 9.92 -10.17
N LYS A 349 23.25 10.79 -10.12
CA LYS A 349 22.90 11.67 -11.25
C LYS A 349 24.02 12.67 -11.52
N GLU A 350 24.56 13.31 -10.49
CA GLU A 350 25.64 14.28 -10.61
C GLU A 350 26.90 13.64 -11.19
N GLU A 351 27.28 12.45 -10.71
CA GLU A 351 28.40 11.67 -11.26
C GLU A 351 28.18 11.32 -12.73
N LYS A 352 26.97 10.89 -13.10
CA LYS A 352 26.63 10.55 -14.49
C LYS A 352 26.66 11.77 -15.40
N GLU A 353 26.17 12.92 -14.95
CA GLU A 353 26.23 14.17 -15.72
C GLU A 353 27.68 14.65 -15.88
N LYS A 354 28.52 14.57 -14.82
CA LYS A 354 29.96 14.86 -14.93
C LYS A 354 30.66 13.94 -15.93
N ALA A 355 30.38 12.63 -15.87
CA ALA A 355 30.94 11.67 -16.81
C ALA A 355 30.47 11.91 -18.26
N ARG A 356 29.21 12.34 -18.43
CA ARG A 356 28.66 12.73 -19.73
C ARG A 356 29.35 13.98 -20.28
N ALA A 357 29.50 15.01 -19.46
CA ALA A 357 30.18 16.25 -19.84
C ALA A 357 31.64 15.98 -20.22
N GLN A 358 32.37 15.17 -19.45
CA GLN A 358 33.74 14.77 -19.79
C GLN A 358 33.81 14.01 -21.12
N LYS A 359 32.87 13.08 -21.36
CA LYS A 359 32.79 12.36 -22.63
C LYS A 359 32.52 13.30 -23.81
N GLU A 360 31.63 14.27 -23.63
CA GLU A 360 31.29 15.27 -24.64
C GLU A 360 32.47 16.19 -24.95
N GLU A 361 33.21 16.62 -23.93
CA GLU A 361 34.44 17.41 -24.08
C GLU A 361 35.50 16.65 -24.87
N VAL A 362 35.75 15.38 -24.54
CA VAL A 362 36.70 14.53 -25.29
C VAL A 362 36.26 14.34 -26.74
N LEU A 363 34.97 14.10 -26.98
CA LEU A 363 34.44 13.97 -28.35
C LEU A 363 34.58 15.28 -29.13
N SER A 364 34.34 16.42 -28.51
CA SER A 364 34.52 17.75 -29.12
C SER A 364 35.99 17.97 -29.50
N GLN A 365 36.93 17.64 -28.60
CA GLN A 365 38.36 17.77 -28.88
C GLN A 365 38.81 16.82 -30.00
N MET A 366 38.29 15.60 -30.05
CA MET A 366 38.56 14.67 -31.15
C MET A 366 38.03 15.20 -32.49
N ASN A 367 36.86 15.85 -32.50
CA ASN A 367 36.31 16.43 -33.72
C ASN A 367 37.16 17.62 -34.22
N ASP A 368 37.63 18.48 -33.31
CA ASP A 368 38.50 19.61 -33.65
C ASP A 368 39.80 19.16 -34.34
N VAL A 369 40.44 18.09 -33.85
CA VAL A 369 41.63 17.51 -34.49
C VAL A 369 41.32 16.96 -35.88
N LEU A 370 40.18 16.30 -36.05
CA LEU A 370 39.78 15.75 -37.34
C LEU A 370 39.50 16.85 -38.38
N GLU A 371 38.84 17.92 -37.98
CA GLU A 371 38.48 19.03 -38.85
C GLU A 371 39.69 19.92 -39.21
N ASN A 372 40.59 20.18 -38.26
CA ASN A 372 41.70 21.11 -38.49
C ASN A 372 42.98 20.45 -39.03
N GLU A 373 43.31 19.23 -38.59
CA GLU A 373 44.62 18.63 -38.85
C GLU A 373 44.59 17.46 -39.86
N LEU A 374 43.43 16.83 -40.04
CA LEU A 374 43.30 15.57 -40.80
C LEU A 374 42.46 15.68 -42.08
N GLN A 375 42.23 16.91 -42.55
CA GLN A 375 41.52 17.19 -43.79
C GLN A 375 42.44 17.37 -44.99
N CYS A 376 42.03 16.81 -46.12
CA CYS A 376 42.69 16.96 -47.40
C CYS A 376 42.30 18.29 -48.06
N THR A 377 43.26 19.20 -48.24
CA THR A 377 43.04 20.53 -48.83
C THR A 377 42.49 20.54 -50.26
N ILE A 378 42.53 19.41 -50.97
CA ILE A 378 41.99 19.29 -52.34
C ILE A 378 40.48 19.02 -52.34
N CYS A 379 39.99 18.17 -51.42
CA CYS A 379 38.59 17.76 -51.39
C CYS A 379 37.84 18.20 -50.14
N SER A 380 38.52 18.85 -49.19
CA SER A 380 37.98 19.28 -47.88
C SER A 380 37.37 18.15 -47.06
N GLU A 381 37.80 16.91 -47.30
CA GLU A 381 37.35 15.71 -46.60
C GLU A 381 38.51 15.11 -45.82
N HIS A 382 38.19 14.37 -44.75
CA HIS A 382 39.19 13.58 -44.01
C HIS A 382 39.99 12.67 -44.96
N PHE A 383 41.30 12.55 -44.74
CA PHE A 383 42.13 11.77 -45.67
C PHE A 383 41.60 10.34 -45.88
N ILE A 384 41.44 9.96 -47.15
CA ILE A 384 41.13 8.59 -47.58
C ILE A 384 42.37 8.06 -48.29
N GLU A 385 42.96 7.01 -47.71
CA GLU A 385 44.25 6.46 -48.14
C GLU A 385 45.31 7.57 -48.20
N ALA A 386 45.67 8.10 -47.04
CA ALA A 386 46.58 9.22 -46.89
C ALA A 386 47.94 8.94 -47.53
N VAL A 387 48.40 9.86 -48.37
CA VAL A 387 49.69 9.80 -49.05
C VAL A 387 50.49 11.04 -48.71
N THR A 388 51.69 10.84 -48.17
CA THR A 388 52.64 11.91 -47.85
C THR A 388 53.68 12.02 -48.96
N LEU A 389 53.94 13.26 -49.40
CA LEU A 389 54.91 13.57 -50.43
C LEU A 389 56.32 13.79 -49.85
N ASN A 390 57.35 13.82 -50.69
CA ASN A 390 58.72 14.18 -50.32
C ASN A 390 58.84 15.53 -49.58
N CYS A 391 57.88 16.43 -49.79
CA CYS A 391 57.81 17.74 -49.13
C CYS A 391 57.06 17.73 -47.78
N ALA A 392 56.72 16.55 -47.25
CA ALA A 392 55.98 16.28 -46.01
C ALA A 392 54.49 16.69 -45.97
N HIS A 393 53.92 17.17 -47.08
CA HIS A 393 52.48 17.41 -47.16
C HIS A 393 51.70 16.14 -47.52
N SER A 394 50.54 15.97 -46.90
CA SER A 394 49.67 14.81 -47.06
C SER A 394 48.39 15.14 -47.83
N PHE A 395 47.92 14.18 -48.64
CA PHE A 395 46.71 14.27 -49.46
C PHE A 395 46.03 12.90 -49.52
N CYS A 396 44.76 12.84 -49.94
CA CYS A 396 44.16 11.56 -50.31
C CYS A 396 44.87 10.97 -51.53
N SER A 397 45.09 9.65 -51.57
CA SER A 397 45.67 8.95 -52.72
C SER A 397 44.98 9.32 -54.03
N TYR A 398 43.64 9.27 -54.06
CA TYR A 398 42.83 9.66 -55.21
C TYR A 398 43.10 11.10 -55.65
N CYS A 399 43.02 12.06 -54.71
CA CYS A 399 43.11 13.48 -55.00
C CYS A 399 44.49 13.88 -55.57
N ILE A 400 45.58 13.35 -55.00
CA ILE A 400 46.92 13.70 -55.48
C ILE A 400 47.24 13.04 -56.82
N ASN A 401 46.74 11.81 -57.07
CA ASN A 401 46.87 11.17 -58.36
C ASN A 401 46.11 11.95 -59.46
N GLU A 402 44.93 12.49 -59.16
CA GLU A 402 44.17 13.32 -60.09
C GLU A 402 44.86 14.66 -60.37
N TRP A 403 45.45 15.28 -59.34
CA TRP A 403 46.23 16.51 -59.49
C TRP A 403 47.48 16.31 -60.36
N MET A 404 48.21 15.22 -60.13
CA MET A 404 49.43 14.88 -60.87
C MET A 404 49.22 14.66 -62.37
N LYS A 405 47.99 14.34 -62.82
CA LYS A 405 47.65 14.31 -64.26
C LYS A 405 47.79 15.68 -64.93
N ARG A 406 47.69 16.76 -64.16
CA ARG A 406 47.76 18.15 -64.64
C ARG A 406 49.10 18.82 -64.29
N LYS A 407 49.57 18.65 -63.05
CA LYS A 407 50.80 19.28 -62.53
C LYS A 407 51.55 18.36 -61.58
N VAL A 408 52.84 18.17 -61.80
CA VAL A 408 53.71 17.33 -60.95
C VAL A 408 54.37 18.15 -59.83
N GLU A 409 53.56 19.00 -59.19
CA GLU A 409 53.98 19.92 -58.12
C GLU A 409 53.03 19.79 -56.92
N CYS A 410 53.56 19.92 -55.70
CA CYS A 410 52.75 19.90 -54.48
C CYS A 410 51.70 21.02 -54.47
N PRO A 411 50.40 20.72 -54.25
CA PRO A 411 49.34 21.73 -54.18
C PRO A 411 49.55 22.82 -53.12
N ILE A 412 50.28 22.53 -52.04
CA ILE A 412 50.50 23.46 -50.92
C ILE A 412 51.77 24.28 -51.13
N CYS A 413 52.93 23.63 -51.28
CA CYS A 413 54.23 24.31 -51.31
C CYS A 413 54.87 24.43 -52.69
N ARG A 414 54.21 23.91 -53.75
CA ARG A 414 54.65 23.96 -55.16
C ARG A 414 56.01 23.29 -55.46
N ARG A 415 56.60 22.58 -54.51
CA ARG A 415 57.78 21.75 -54.75
C ARG A 415 57.45 20.58 -55.68
N GLU A 416 58.39 20.21 -56.55
CA GLU A 416 58.26 19.07 -57.46
C GLU A 416 58.06 17.76 -56.68
N ILE A 417 57.14 16.92 -57.17
CA ILE A 417 56.79 15.65 -56.54
C ILE A 417 57.75 14.57 -57.01
N GLN A 418 58.66 14.14 -56.14
CA GLN A 418 59.67 13.12 -56.44
C GLN A 418 59.29 11.75 -55.89
N SER A 419 58.59 11.70 -54.76
CA SER A 419 58.13 10.47 -54.15
C SER A 419 56.79 10.66 -53.45
N LYS A 420 56.06 9.55 -53.33
CA LYS A 420 54.78 9.46 -52.63
C LYS A 420 54.75 8.18 -51.80
N THR A 421 54.38 8.29 -50.53
CA THR A 421 54.36 7.16 -49.61
C THR A 421 53.03 7.13 -48.86
N ARG A 422 52.35 5.98 -48.87
CA ARG A 422 51.12 5.79 -48.11
C ARG A 422 51.41 5.79 -46.61
N SER A 423 50.66 6.58 -45.84
CA SER A 423 50.81 6.68 -44.40
C SER A 423 49.73 5.84 -43.69
N LEU A 424 50.10 4.62 -43.31
CA LEU A 424 49.21 3.73 -42.54
C LEU A 424 48.88 4.31 -41.15
N VAL A 425 49.77 5.13 -40.59
CA VAL A 425 49.55 5.77 -39.28
C VAL A 425 48.39 6.78 -39.38
N LEU A 426 48.38 7.61 -40.42
CA LEU A 426 47.28 8.56 -40.63
C LEU A 426 45.97 7.85 -40.94
N ASP A 427 46.00 6.82 -41.80
CA ASP A 427 44.81 6.00 -42.11
C ASP A 427 44.22 5.40 -40.82
N ASN A 428 45.03 4.69 -40.04
CA ASN A 428 44.58 4.05 -38.80
C ASN A 428 44.11 5.05 -37.73
N CYS A 429 44.74 6.23 -37.66
CA CYS A 429 44.36 7.29 -36.72
C CYS A 429 42.97 7.85 -37.08
N ILE A 430 42.77 8.19 -38.35
CA ILE A 430 41.50 8.73 -38.84
C ILE A 430 40.39 7.70 -38.67
N ASP A 431 40.64 6.43 -39.04
CA ASP A 431 39.61 5.40 -38.92
C ASP A 431 39.19 5.19 -37.45
N ARG A 432 40.13 5.16 -36.50
CA ARG A 432 39.83 5.07 -35.06
C ARG A 432 39.10 6.29 -34.51
N MET A 433 39.43 7.50 -34.99
CA MET A 433 38.75 8.72 -34.56
C MET A 433 37.32 8.77 -35.13
N VAL A 434 37.15 8.44 -36.41
CA VAL A 434 35.85 8.41 -37.09
C VAL A 434 34.94 7.33 -36.50
N GLU A 435 35.46 6.19 -36.04
CA GLU A 435 34.69 5.15 -35.33
C GLU A 435 33.96 5.67 -34.07
N ASN A 436 34.44 6.76 -33.47
CA ASN A 436 33.85 7.35 -32.26
C ASN A 436 32.94 8.56 -32.55
N LEU A 437 32.82 8.98 -33.81
CA LEU A 437 31.97 10.09 -34.23
C LEU A 437 30.52 9.67 -34.52
N ASN A 438 29.70 10.66 -34.92
CA ASN A 438 28.31 10.48 -35.32
C ASN A 438 28.18 9.51 -36.51
N LEU A 439 26.98 8.93 -36.67
CA LEU A 439 26.71 7.92 -37.70
C LEU A 439 26.79 8.51 -39.12
N GLU A 440 26.37 9.77 -39.27
CA GLU A 440 26.34 10.48 -40.55
C GLU A 440 27.74 10.66 -41.14
N MET A 441 28.72 11.13 -40.38
CA MET A 441 30.11 11.30 -40.83
C MET A 441 30.75 9.97 -41.20
N LYS A 442 30.43 8.88 -40.49
CA LYS A 442 30.88 7.53 -40.82
C LYS A 442 30.33 7.08 -42.17
N GLU A 443 29.03 7.24 -42.37
CA GLU A 443 28.35 6.83 -43.61
C GLU A 443 28.83 7.66 -44.80
N HIS A 444 29.01 8.98 -44.61
CA HIS A 444 29.59 9.88 -45.62
C HIS A 444 31.00 9.45 -46.02
N ARG A 445 31.89 9.22 -45.05
CA ARG A 445 33.25 8.73 -45.32
C ARG A 445 33.24 7.39 -46.06
N LEU A 446 32.39 6.45 -45.65
CA LEU A 446 32.25 5.15 -46.33
C LEU A 446 31.72 5.28 -47.75
N ALA A 447 30.78 6.19 -48.00
CA ALA A 447 30.29 6.49 -49.34
C ALA A 447 31.41 7.01 -50.24
N LEU A 448 32.19 7.98 -49.77
CA LEU A 448 33.34 8.52 -50.50
C LEU A 448 34.43 7.46 -50.75
N ILE A 449 34.68 6.56 -49.79
CA ILE A 449 35.62 5.44 -49.99
C ILE A 449 35.14 4.52 -51.12
N ARG A 450 33.86 4.16 -51.13
CA ARG A 450 33.28 3.28 -52.18
C ARG A 450 33.30 3.95 -53.55
N GLU A 451 32.92 5.22 -53.62
CA GLU A 451 32.94 6.01 -54.86
C GLU A 451 34.35 6.03 -55.46
N ARG A 452 35.37 6.35 -54.64
CA ARG A 452 36.76 6.43 -55.09
C ARG A 452 37.37 5.08 -55.44
N LYS A 453 36.83 3.98 -54.90
CA LYS A 453 37.22 2.60 -55.26
C LYS A 453 36.49 2.08 -56.51
N GLY A 454 35.56 2.84 -57.08
CA GLY A 454 34.89 2.48 -58.33
C GLY A 454 33.71 1.51 -58.17
N GLU A 455 33.19 1.33 -56.97
CA GLU A 455 31.94 0.58 -56.73
C GLU A 455 30.74 1.48 -57.03
N ARG A 456 30.41 1.65 -58.32
CA ARG A 456 29.11 2.22 -58.71
C ARG A 456 28.00 1.27 -58.26
N TRP A 457 27.03 1.79 -57.53
CA TRP A 457 25.73 1.16 -57.38
C TRP A 457 25.14 0.91 -58.77
N VAL A 458 24.95 -0.35 -59.11
CA VAL A 458 24.02 -0.72 -60.18
C VAL A 458 22.66 -0.78 -59.49
N ASP A 459 21.87 0.27 -59.66
CA ASP A 459 20.45 0.22 -59.33
C ASP A 459 19.79 -0.81 -60.27
N GLU A 460 19.36 -1.94 -59.72
CA GLU A 460 18.48 -2.87 -60.41
C GLU A 460 17.10 -2.21 -60.56
N VAL A 461 16.74 -1.93 -61.83
CA VAL A 461 15.42 -1.49 -62.29
C VAL A 461 14.45 -2.67 -62.35
#